data_AF-A0A1S8BB52-F1
#
_entry.id   AF-A0A1S8BB52-F1
#
_cell.length_a   1.000
_cell.length_b   1.000
_cell.length_c   1.000
_cell.angle_alpha   90.00
_cell.angle_beta   90.00
_cell.angle_gamma   90.00
#
_symmetry.space_group_name_H-M   'P 1'
#
loop_
_entity.id
_entity.type
_entity.pdbx_description
1 polymer ?
#
loop_
_entity_poly.entity_id
_entity_poly.type
_entity_poly.pdbx_seq_one_letter_code
_entity_poly.pdbx_strand_id
1 'polypeptide(L)'
;MTVKNSENVLLQDIYVNNTSENDSSARNTDGADTIYAKNITFNRWHIVNGDDGIAVKANSSDIFIYDTIFEDGQGLAIGSIGQFLDWYEYIENVHAKNITLLGTRYLKTWTGVQKGYPPNGGGGGLGYMRNITMESVTHVRTRGLFQITQCTSYNDESGDCDSSLFHVGPAIAFRNHTGTTTATEAADLQCSADAGGCDGVDISDIDVVIVDINGTVVSGYECSNVLEPTGFVCDDDDDDDDEEV
;
A
#
# COMPACT_ATOMS: atom_id res chain seq x y z
N MET A 1 -7.85 16.02 0.94
CA MET A 1 -9.31 16.13 0.61
C MET A 1 -10.02 14.91 1.21
N THR A 2 -11.30 14.97 1.59
CA THR A 2 -12.03 13.74 1.97
C THR A 2 -13.27 13.56 1.10
N VAL A 3 -13.35 12.43 0.40
CA VAL A 3 -14.48 11.98 -0.43
C VAL A 3 -15.25 10.93 0.37
N LYS A 4 -16.27 11.37 1.11
CA LYS A 4 -17.02 10.52 2.04
C LYS A 4 -18.48 10.37 1.62
N ASN A 5 -19.05 9.18 1.79
CA ASN A 5 -20.48 8.90 1.51
C ASN A 5 -20.90 9.39 0.12
N SER A 6 -20.04 9.16 -0.87
CA SER A 6 -20.17 9.73 -2.21
C SER A 6 -20.22 8.61 -3.25
N GLU A 7 -21.00 8.81 -4.31
CA GLU A 7 -21.11 7.87 -5.42
C GLU A 7 -21.06 8.60 -6.77
N ASN A 8 -20.40 8.02 -7.77
CA ASN A 8 -20.32 8.54 -9.14
C ASN A 8 -19.66 9.93 -9.23
N VAL A 9 -18.44 10.06 -8.70
CA VAL A 9 -17.70 11.33 -8.69
C VAL A 9 -16.47 11.23 -9.57
N LEU A 10 -16.35 12.17 -10.52
CA LEU A 10 -15.12 12.42 -11.26
C LEU A 10 -14.40 13.62 -10.66
N LEU A 11 -13.15 13.43 -10.24
CA LEU A 11 -12.26 14.48 -9.81
C LEU A 11 -11.07 14.53 -10.76
N GLN A 12 -10.94 15.63 -11.49
CA GLN A 12 -10.06 15.71 -12.64
C GLN A 12 -9.27 17.02 -12.67
N ASP A 13 -8.01 16.94 -13.14
CA ASP A 13 -7.13 18.11 -13.33
C ASP A 13 -6.89 18.90 -12.03
N ILE A 14 -6.62 18.17 -10.94
CA ILE A 14 -6.39 18.76 -9.61
C ILE A 14 -4.90 18.72 -9.27
N TYR A 15 -4.40 19.87 -8.85
CA TYR A 15 -3.06 20.01 -8.28
C TYR A 15 -3.16 20.21 -6.77
N VAL A 16 -2.39 19.42 -6.01
CA VAL A 16 -2.25 19.54 -4.57
C VAL A 16 -0.79 19.84 -4.26
N ASN A 17 -0.54 20.88 -3.46
CA ASN A 17 0.80 21.23 -2.99
C ASN A 17 0.77 21.54 -1.49
N ASN A 18 1.39 20.65 -0.73
CA ASN A 18 1.57 20.75 0.72
C ASN A 18 3.08 20.73 1.08
N THR A 19 3.93 21.37 0.29
CA THR A 19 5.36 21.48 0.59
C THR A 19 5.61 22.31 1.85
N SER A 20 6.45 21.81 2.75
CA SER A 20 6.91 22.57 3.92
C SER A 20 8.13 23.44 3.56
N GLU A 21 8.19 24.66 4.09
CA GLU A 21 9.33 25.58 3.89
C GLU A 21 10.53 25.29 4.81
N ASN A 22 10.40 24.31 5.72
CA ASN A 22 11.48 23.87 6.60
C ASN A 22 11.87 22.41 6.30
N ASP A 23 12.98 21.93 6.88
CA ASP A 23 13.48 20.57 6.68
C ASP A 23 12.55 19.47 7.23
N SER A 24 11.40 19.81 7.82
CA SER A 24 10.43 18.84 8.32
C SER A 24 9.39 18.53 7.26
N SER A 25 9.23 17.24 6.94
CA SER A 25 8.14 16.78 6.08
C SER A 25 6.77 17.19 6.65
N ALA A 26 5.87 17.65 5.77
CA ALA A 26 4.51 18.02 6.11
C ALA A 26 3.69 16.76 6.47
N ARG A 27 3.53 16.49 7.77
CA ARG A 27 2.84 15.29 8.27
C ARG A 27 1.33 15.35 8.02
N ASN A 28 0.71 14.20 7.70
CA ASN A 28 -0.75 14.04 7.56
C ASN A 28 -1.38 15.02 6.56
N THR A 29 -0.68 15.23 5.44
CA THR A 29 -1.08 16.17 4.38
C THR A 29 -1.65 15.46 3.16
N ASP A 30 -2.54 14.51 3.41
CA ASP A 30 -3.06 13.59 2.42
C ASP A 30 -3.74 14.34 1.25
N GLY A 31 -3.48 13.91 0.02
CA GLY A 31 -4.07 14.54 -1.16
C GLY A 31 -5.58 14.30 -1.21
N ALA A 32 -6.01 13.04 -1.17
CA ALA A 32 -7.42 12.68 -1.02
C ALA A 32 -7.64 11.32 -0.32
N ASP A 33 -8.64 11.27 0.57
CA ASP A 33 -9.09 10.05 1.23
C ASP A 33 -10.49 9.68 0.76
N THR A 34 -10.71 8.42 0.39
CA THR A 34 -12.07 7.88 0.19
C THR A 34 -12.52 7.11 1.42
N ILE A 35 -13.78 7.31 1.84
CA ILE A 35 -14.39 6.56 2.94
C ILE A 35 -15.88 6.37 2.64
N TYR A 36 -16.40 5.15 2.66
CA TYR A 36 -17.79 4.87 2.26
C TYR A 36 -18.09 5.44 0.87
N ALA A 37 -17.19 5.24 -0.09
CA ALA A 37 -17.25 5.85 -1.41
C ALA A 37 -17.35 4.81 -2.52
N LYS A 38 -18.11 5.09 -3.57
CA LYS A 38 -18.29 4.15 -4.68
C LYS A 38 -18.18 4.83 -6.03
N ASN A 39 -17.53 4.18 -6.99
CA ASN A 39 -17.38 4.70 -8.35
C ASN A 39 -16.78 6.11 -8.36
N ILE A 40 -15.57 6.22 -7.81
CA ILE A 40 -14.81 7.48 -7.73
C ILE A 40 -13.66 7.40 -8.70
N THR A 41 -13.52 8.40 -9.56
CA THR A 41 -12.40 8.50 -10.51
C THR A 41 -11.55 9.71 -10.19
N PHE A 42 -10.28 9.47 -9.88
CA PHE A 42 -9.21 10.47 -9.81
C PHE A 42 -8.45 10.44 -11.12
N ASN A 43 -8.38 11.55 -11.85
CA ASN A 43 -7.79 11.57 -13.18
C ASN A 43 -6.93 12.79 -13.43
N ARG A 44 -5.68 12.60 -13.88
CA ARG A 44 -4.73 13.69 -14.15
C ARG A 44 -4.48 14.58 -12.93
N TRP A 45 -4.16 13.95 -11.81
CA TRP A 45 -3.74 14.67 -10.61
C TRP A 45 -2.22 14.83 -10.56
N HIS A 46 -1.77 15.90 -9.91
CA HIS A 46 -0.38 16.01 -9.46
C HIS A 46 -0.40 16.42 -7.99
N ILE A 47 0.17 15.57 -7.14
CA ILE A 47 0.11 15.70 -5.70
C ILE A 47 1.54 15.77 -5.17
N VAL A 48 1.87 16.89 -4.54
CA VAL A 48 3.11 17.11 -3.80
C VAL A 48 2.75 17.26 -2.32
N ASN A 49 3.12 16.30 -1.49
CA ASN A 49 2.77 16.30 -0.07
C ASN A 49 3.77 15.52 0.79
N GLY A 50 3.51 15.39 2.09
CA GLY A 50 4.35 14.63 3.02
C GLY A 50 3.73 13.35 3.58
N ASP A 51 2.56 12.93 3.05
CA ASP A 51 1.83 11.74 3.49
C ASP A 51 1.13 11.04 2.29
N ASP A 52 0.08 10.23 2.50
CA ASP A 52 -0.65 9.54 1.42
C ASP A 52 -1.09 10.52 0.31
N GLY A 53 -0.70 10.27 -0.93
CA GLY A 53 -1.17 11.04 -2.08
C GLY A 53 -2.66 10.84 -2.30
N ILE A 54 -3.10 9.59 -2.44
CA ILE A 54 -4.51 9.19 -2.33
C ILE A 54 -4.58 7.98 -1.40
N ALA A 55 -5.49 8.00 -0.43
CA ALA A 55 -5.77 6.88 0.43
C ALA A 55 -7.17 6.30 0.18
N VAL A 56 -7.26 5.00 -0.08
CA VAL A 56 -8.53 4.27 -0.16
C VAL A 56 -8.83 3.66 1.20
N LYS A 57 -9.83 4.16 1.93
CA LYS A 57 -10.19 3.67 3.27
C LYS A 57 -11.51 2.89 3.25
N ALA A 58 -11.96 2.52 4.45
CA ALA A 58 -13.11 1.67 4.73
C ALA A 58 -14.33 1.88 3.83
N ASN A 59 -14.90 0.75 3.40
CA ASN A 59 -16.13 0.61 2.63
C ASN A 59 -16.11 1.41 1.32
N SER A 60 -14.95 1.40 0.65
CA SER A 60 -14.77 2.03 -0.65
C SER A 60 -14.67 0.99 -1.76
N SER A 61 -15.36 1.21 -2.88
CA SER A 61 -15.34 0.30 -4.02
C SER A 61 -15.40 1.00 -5.37
N ASP A 62 -14.90 0.33 -6.42
CA ASP A 62 -14.85 0.88 -7.77
C ASP A 62 -14.10 2.22 -7.77
N ILE A 63 -12.85 2.20 -7.31
CA ILE A 63 -11.99 3.38 -7.21
C ILE A 63 -10.96 3.34 -8.33
N PHE A 64 -10.95 4.40 -9.14
CA PHE A 64 -10.15 4.48 -10.35
C PHE A 64 -9.17 5.65 -10.27
N ILE A 65 -7.88 5.40 -10.51
CA ILE A 65 -6.83 6.42 -10.41
C ILE A 65 -5.99 6.38 -11.69
N TYR A 66 -6.05 7.45 -12.48
CA TYR A 66 -5.45 7.48 -13.81
C TYR A 66 -4.56 8.70 -14.00
N ASP A 67 -3.48 8.50 -14.77
CA ASP A 67 -2.61 9.57 -15.27
C ASP A 67 -2.10 10.49 -14.15
N THR A 68 -1.75 9.93 -12.99
CA THR A 68 -1.52 10.70 -11.76
C THR A 68 -0.06 10.66 -11.34
N ILE A 69 0.45 11.81 -10.90
CA ILE A 69 1.81 11.98 -10.36
C ILE A 69 1.70 12.15 -8.85
N PHE A 70 2.35 11.24 -8.12
CA PHE A 70 2.58 11.35 -6.69
C PHE A 70 4.03 11.70 -6.43
N GLU A 71 4.26 12.82 -5.75
CA GLU A 71 5.58 13.38 -5.49
C GLU A 71 5.81 13.59 -4.00
N ASP A 72 6.97 13.13 -3.54
CA ASP A 72 7.38 13.00 -2.14
C ASP A 72 6.54 11.96 -1.38
N GLY A 73 5.67 12.37 -0.46
CA GLY A 73 4.63 11.60 0.24
C GLY A 73 4.76 10.08 0.42
N GLN A 74 3.59 9.44 0.47
CA GLN A 74 3.39 7.99 0.52
C GLN A 74 2.49 7.52 -0.63
N GLY A 75 2.44 8.23 -1.76
CA GLY A 75 1.71 7.84 -2.99
C GLY A 75 0.30 7.27 -2.81
N LEU A 76 0.00 6.06 -3.29
CA LEU A 76 -1.34 5.46 -3.26
C LEU A 76 -1.52 4.46 -2.10
N ALA A 77 -1.97 4.91 -0.94
CA ALA A 77 -2.30 3.98 0.14
C ALA A 77 -3.64 3.26 -0.09
N ILE A 78 -3.65 1.93 0.05
CA ILE A 78 -4.89 1.19 0.31
C ILE A 78 -4.91 0.87 1.80
N GLY A 79 -5.89 1.42 2.50
CA GLY A 79 -5.94 1.50 3.95
C GLY A 79 -5.23 2.74 4.52
N SER A 80 -4.91 2.78 5.81
CA SER A 80 -5.18 1.71 6.77
C SER A 80 -6.67 1.40 6.94
N ILE A 81 -6.97 0.13 7.20
CA ILE A 81 -8.32 -0.42 7.39
C ILE A 81 -8.25 -1.53 8.46
N GLY A 82 -9.38 -1.82 9.12
CA GLY A 82 -9.42 -2.75 10.25
C GLY A 82 -9.13 -2.09 11.61
N GLN A 83 -9.26 -0.76 11.69
CA GLN A 83 -8.93 0.00 12.90
C GLN A 83 -9.93 -0.25 14.05
N PHE A 84 -11.19 -0.53 13.73
CA PHE A 84 -12.28 -0.64 14.71
C PHE A 84 -12.55 -2.11 15.08
N LEU A 85 -12.41 -2.44 16.36
CA LEU A 85 -12.66 -3.79 16.89
C LEU A 85 -14.06 -4.29 16.50
N ASP A 86 -14.12 -5.52 15.98
CA ASP A 86 -15.33 -6.24 15.55
C ASP A 86 -16.11 -5.59 14.38
N TRP A 87 -15.59 -4.51 13.78
CA TRP A 87 -16.21 -3.90 12.62
C TRP A 87 -15.82 -4.68 11.36
N TYR A 88 -16.80 -4.90 10.48
CA TYR A 88 -16.55 -5.49 9.17
C TYR A 88 -16.46 -4.38 8.12
N GLU A 89 -15.30 -4.24 7.49
CA GLU A 89 -15.03 -3.22 6.49
C GLU A 89 -14.47 -3.84 5.21
N TYR A 90 -14.62 -3.18 4.06
CA TYR A 90 -14.03 -3.69 2.82
C TYR A 90 -13.40 -2.61 1.95
N ILE A 91 -12.45 -3.01 1.11
CA ILE A 91 -12.00 -2.26 -0.07
C ILE A 91 -12.01 -3.20 -1.26
N GLU A 92 -12.68 -2.83 -2.35
CA GLU A 92 -12.84 -3.74 -3.49
C GLU A 92 -12.82 -3.00 -4.83
N ASN A 93 -12.23 -3.61 -5.85
CA ASN A 93 -12.16 -3.06 -7.21
C ASN A 93 -11.45 -1.70 -7.25
N VAL A 94 -10.15 -1.71 -6.91
CA VAL A 94 -9.30 -0.52 -7.06
C VAL A 94 -8.40 -0.72 -8.27
N HIS A 95 -8.40 0.25 -9.18
CA HIS A 95 -7.55 0.21 -10.36
C HIS A 95 -6.80 1.51 -10.54
N ALA A 96 -5.47 1.42 -10.46
CA ALA A 96 -4.56 2.53 -10.68
C ALA A 96 -3.71 2.25 -11.92
N LYS A 97 -3.70 3.19 -12.88
CA LYS A 97 -3.00 3.00 -14.15
C LYS A 97 -2.32 4.27 -14.62
N ASN A 98 -1.14 4.11 -15.22
CA ASN A 98 -0.33 5.21 -15.73
C ASN A 98 0.03 6.20 -14.61
N ILE A 99 0.78 5.69 -13.62
CA ILE A 99 1.14 6.42 -12.40
C ILE A 99 2.62 6.76 -12.43
N THR A 100 2.98 7.97 -12.00
CA THR A 100 4.38 8.33 -11.71
C THR A 100 4.57 8.48 -10.22
N LEU A 101 5.58 7.79 -9.67
CA LEU A 101 5.94 7.81 -8.25
C LEU A 101 7.31 8.44 -8.06
N LEU A 102 7.38 9.53 -7.32
CA LEU A 102 8.63 10.18 -6.95
C LEU A 102 8.80 10.10 -5.43
N GLY A 103 9.66 9.21 -4.94
CA GLY A 103 10.02 9.15 -3.51
C GLY A 103 9.07 8.41 -2.54
N THR A 104 8.03 7.72 -3.02
CA THR A 104 6.90 7.16 -2.23
C THR A 104 7.09 5.70 -1.70
N ARG A 105 6.14 5.18 -0.87
CA ARG A 105 6.00 3.78 -0.31
C ARG A 105 4.58 3.43 0.20
N TYR A 106 3.98 2.24 0.01
CA TYR A 106 2.63 1.94 0.58
C TYR A 106 1.96 0.55 0.29
N LEU A 107 1.34 -0.08 1.31
CA LEU A 107 -0.06 -0.58 1.52
C LEU A 107 -0.17 -1.00 3.01
N LYS A 108 -1.31 -0.79 3.73
CA LYS A 108 -1.34 -1.00 5.20
C LYS A 108 -2.71 -1.47 5.74
N THR A 109 -2.72 -2.40 6.68
CA THR A 109 -3.89 -2.77 7.52
C THR A 109 -3.48 -2.92 9.00
N TRP A 110 -4.46 -2.85 9.91
CA TRP A 110 -4.24 -2.94 11.36
C TRP A 110 -4.07 -4.38 11.86
N THR A 111 -3.35 -4.53 12.98
CA THR A 111 -3.25 -5.80 13.72
C THR A 111 -4.61 -6.26 14.24
N GLY A 112 -4.74 -7.54 14.59
CA GLY A 112 -5.97 -8.10 15.16
C GLY A 112 -6.16 -7.82 16.65
N VAL A 113 -5.13 -7.38 17.35
CA VAL A 113 -5.21 -6.99 18.76
C VAL A 113 -5.52 -5.51 18.87
N GLN A 114 -6.66 -5.17 19.47
CA GLN A 114 -6.98 -3.77 19.75
C GLN A 114 -6.00 -3.19 20.79
N LYS A 115 -5.19 -2.22 20.36
CA LYS A 115 -4.31 -1.42 21.23
C LYS A 115 -4.77 0.03 21.25
N GLY A 116 -5.24 0.48 22.41
CA GLY A 116 -5.88 1.80 22.55
C GLY A 116 -7.26 1.87 21.89
N TYR A 117 -7.74 3.08 21.60
CA TYR A 117 -9.02 3.32 20.94
C TYR A 117 -8.87 4.36 19.82
N PRO A 118 -9.58 4.21 18.68
CA PRO A 118 -9.47 5.15 17.55
C PRO A 118 -9.81 6.60 17.94
N PRO A 119 -9.17 7.62 17.31
CA PRO A 119 -8.27 7.52 16.16
C PRO A 119 -6.81 7.21 16.52
N ASN A 120 -6.43 7.29 17.80
CA ASN A 120 -5.06 7.15 18.30
C ASN A 120 -4.87 5.79 18.99
N GLY A 121 -5.16 4.74 18.23
CA GLY A 121 -5.26 3.36 18.66
C GLY A 121 -6.21 2.59 17.73
N GLY A 122 -6.30 1.29 17.90
CA GLY A 122 -7.15 0.46 17.05
C GLY A 122 -6.64 -0.98 16.94
N GLY A 123 -7.25 -1.71 16.03
CA GLY A 123 -7.00 -3.12 15.77
C GLY A 123 -8.22 -3.99 16.05
N GLY A 124 -8.19 -5.22 15.54
CA GLY A 124 -9.27 -6.20 15.67
C GLY A 124 -10.45 -5.99 14.72
N GLY A 125 -10.28 -5.16 13.69
CA GLY A 125 -11.26 -5.08 12.61
C GLY A 125 -11.23 -6.33 11.72
N LEU A 126 -12.38 -6.62 11.14
CA LEU A 126 -12.65 -7.76 10.26
C LEU A 126 -12.91 -7.25 8.84
N GLY A 127 -12.84 -8.15 7.86
CA GLY A 127 -13.24 -7.82 6.51
C GLY A 127 -12.26 -8.29 5.46
N TYR A 128 -12.22 -7.59 4.32
CA TYR A 128 -11.33 -7.94 3.23
C TYR A 128 -10.92 -6.76 2.35
N MET A 129 -9.79 -6.91 1.67
CA MET A 129 -9.50 -6.15 0.46
C MET A 129 -9.13 -7.06 -0.70
N ARG A 130 -9.70 -6.82 -1.88
CA ARG A 130 -9.49 -7.69 -3.05
C ARG A 130 -9.69 -6.98 -4.38
N ASN A 131 -9.19 -7.59 -5.46
CA ASN A 131 -9.25 -7.03 -6.81
C ASN A 131 -8.66 -5.61 -6.87
N ILE A 132 -7.39 -5.51 -6.51
CA ILE A 132 -6.62 -4.27 -6.49
C ILE A 132 -5.52 -4.42 -7.53
N THR A 133 -5.44 -3.49 -8.48
CA THR A 133 -4.41 -3.51 -9.51
C THR A 133 -3.77 -2.15 -9.65
N MET A 134 -2.44 -2.11 -9.54
CA MET A 134 -1.63 -0.98 -9.95
C MET A 134 -0.80 -1.40 -11.16
N GLU A 135 -0.96 -0.73 -12.29
CA GLU A 135 -0.25 -1.09 -13.52
C GLU A 135 0.30 0.09 -14.31
N SER A 136 1.35 -0.15 -15.09
CA SER A 136 2.04 0.87 -15.88
C SER A 136 2.52 2.03 -15.01
N VAL A 137 3.49 1.73 -14.15
CA VAL A 137 4.00 2.67 -13.14
C VAL A 137 5.44 3.06 -13.47
N THR A 138 5.73 4.35 -13.39
CA THR A 138 7.09 4.90 -13.51
C THR A 138 7.61 5.33 -12.15
N HIS A 139 8.67 4.70 -11.69
CA HIS A 139 9.38 5.02 -10.46
C HIS A 139 10.50 6.02 -10.73
N VAL A 140 10.60 7.06 -9.90
CA VAL A 140 11.69 8.04 -9.93
C VAL A 140 12.27 8.12 -8.53
N ARG A 141 13.41 7.47 -8.33
CA ARG A 141 14.12 7.40 -7.04
C ARG A 141 13.19 7.06 -5.87
N THR A 142 12.26 6.13 -6.08
CA THR A 142 11.31 5.71 -5.03
C THR A 142 12.05 5.06 -3.85
N ARG A 143 11.49 5.16 -2.65
CA ARG A 143 12.15 4.66 -1.43
C ARG A 143 11.75 3.22 -1.06
N GLY A 144 10.78 2.67 -1.77
CA GLY A 144 10.28 1.30 -1.75
C GLY A 144 9.33 1.12 -2.94
N LEU A 145 9.02 -0.11 -3.32
CA LEU A 145 8.14 -0.38 -4.47
C LEU A 145 6.84 -1.02 -4.02
N PHE A 146 6.91 -2.25 -3.51
CA PHE A 146 5.74 -3.04 -3.13
C PHE A 146 5.75 -3.29 -1.64
N GLN A 147 4.65 -2.95 -0.98
CA GLN A 147 4.52 -3.22 0.43
C GLN A 147 3.12 -3.74 0.72
N ILE A 148 3.02 -4.76 1.57
CA ILE A 148 1.79 -5.15 2.25
C ILE A 148 2.16 -5.26 3.72
N THR A 149 1.36 -4.69 4.61
CA THR A 149 1.53 -4.95 6.04
C THR A 149 0.18 -5.10 6.73
N GLN A 150 0.09 -6.11 7.60
CA GLN A 150 -0.98 -6.29 8.57
C GLN A 150 -0.51 -6.03 10.00
N CYS A 151 0.61 -5.32 10.15
CA CYS A 151 1.24 -5.00 11.42
C CYS A 151 1.09 -3.52 11.83
N THR A 152 0.06 -2.82 11.35
CA THR A 152 -0.16 -1.41 11.75
C THR A 152 -0.67 -1.34 13.20
N SER A 153 0.03 -0.57 14.03
CA SER A 153 -0.28 -0.25 15.43
C SER A 153 -0.02 1.23 15.72
N TYR A 154 -0.35 1.71 16.93
CA TYR A 154 -0.18 3.11 17.35
C TYR A 154 0.67 3.23 18.63
N ASN A 155 1.39 4.35 18.82
CA ASN A 155 2.22 4.69 20.00
C ASN A 155 3.34 3.68 20.36
N ASP A 156 4.22 3.35 19.42
CA ASP A 156 5.38 2.45 19.65
C ASP A 156 5.04 1.02 20.12
N GLU A 157 3.75 0.68 20.15
CA GLU A 157 3.29 -0.69 20.30
C GLU A 157 3.74 -1.52 19.10
N SER A 158 4.33 -2.70 19.33
CA SER A 158 4.82 -3.57 18.26
C SER A 158 4.35 -5.02 18.48
N GLY A 159 4.55 -5.87 17.48
CA GLY A 159 4.12 -7.27 17.50
C GLY A 159 2.66 -7.47 17.10
N ASP A 160 2.20 -8.71 17.23
CA ASP A 160 0.87 -9.17 16.80
C ASP A 160 0.61 -9.04 15.28
N CYS A 161 1.68 -9.00 14.48
CA CYS A 161 1.61 -8.91 13.02
C CYS A 161 0.83 -10.07 12.38
N ASP A 162 0.83 -11.23 13.04
CA ASP A 162 0.11 -12.43 12.60
C ASP A 162 -1.35 -12.50 13.07
N SER A 163 -1.82 -11.55 13.90
CA SER A 163 -3.11 -11.66 14.58
C SER A 163 -4.32 -11.12 13.82
N SER A 164 -4.11 -10.38 12.72
CA SER A 164 -5.19 -9.75 11.98
C SER A 164 -6.16 -10.78 11.42
N LEU A 165 -7.46 -10.51 11.49
CA LEU A 165 -8.49 -11.33 10.83
C LEU A 165 -9.03 -10.66 9.56
N PHE A 166 -8.47 -9.51 9.18
CA PHE A 166 -8.80 -8.83 7.94
C PHE A 166 -8.07 -9.52 6.79
N HIS A 167 -8.79 -9.99 5.78
CA HIS A 167 -8.20 -10.76 4.69
C HIS A 167 -7.67 -9.85 3.57
N VAL A 168 -6.47 -10.12 3.05
CA VAL A 168 -5.89 -9.40 1.91
C VAL A 168 -5.76 -10.35 0.74
N GLY A 169 -6.60 -10.18 -0.28
CA GLY A 169 -6.72 -11.07 -1.42
C GLY A 169 -8.16 -11.57 -1.64
N PRO A 170 -8.41 -12.25 -2.77
CA PRO A 170 -7.47 -12.50 -3.85
C PRO A 170 -7.27 -11.30 -4.80
N ALA A 171 -6.35 -11.46 -5.75
CA ALA A 171 -6.10 -10.56 -6.88
C ALA A 171 -5.58 -9.18 -6.45
N ILE A 172 -4.39 -9.18 -5.85
CA ILE A 172 -3.57 -7.99 -5.62
C ILE A 172 -2.46 -8.00 -6.66
N ALA A 173 -2.48 -7.05 -7.60
CA ALA A 173 -1.57 -7.07 -8.75
C ALA A 173 -0.78 -5.77 -8.89
N PHE A 174 0.54 -5.91 -9.06
CA PHE A 174 1.48 -4.86 -9.41
C PHE A 174 2.17 -5.25 -10.72
N ARG A 175 1.87 -4.53 -11.81
CA ARG A 175 2.27 -4.95 -13.16
C ARG A 175 2.93 -3.84 -13.95
N ASN A 176 3.96 -4.17 -14.72
CA ASN A 176 4.61 -3.22 -15.64
C ASN A 176 5.13 -1.98 -14.89
N HIS A 177 6.09 -2.20 -13.99
CA HIS A 177 6.76 -1.16 -13.22
C HIS A 177 8.14 -0.89 -13.80
N THR A 178 8.47 0.37 -14.08
CA THR A 178 9.75 0.76 -14.69
C THR A 178 10.38 1.93 -13.96
N GLY A 179 11.66 2.22 -14.21
CA GLY A 179 12.30 3.47 -13.76
C GLY A 179 13.40 3.24 -12.72
N THR A 180 13.42 4.02 -11.64
CA THR A 180 14.53 4.03 -10.67
C THR A 180 14.08 4.01 -9.22
N THR A 181 14.85 3.35 -8.34
CA THR A 181 14.60 3.25 -6.90
C THR A 181 15.88 3.46 -6.08
N THR A 182 15.77 3.90 -4.83
CA THR A 182 16.86 3.87 -3.84
C THR A 182 16.74 2.67 -2.90
N ALA A 183 15.67 1.88 -2.99
CA ALA A 183 15.51 0.65 -2.23
C ALA A 183 16.44 -0.45 -2.77
N THR A 184 16.92 -1.32 -1.88
CA THR A 184 17.68 -2.52 -2.25
C THR A 184 16.76 -3.70 -2.51
N GLU A 185 15.65 -3.79 -1.78
CA GLU A 185 14.62 -4.81 -1.97
C GLU A 185 13.43 -4.28 -2.79
N ALA A 186 12.84 -5.17 -3.59
CA ALA A 186 11.66 -4.86 -4.39
C ALA A 186 10.37 -4.90 -3.57
N ALA A 187 10.23 -5.86 -2.65
CA ALA A 187 9.00 -6.03 -1.89
C ALA A 187 9.23 -6.36 -0.41
N ASP A 188 8.33 -5.85 0.42
CA ASP A 188 8.15 -6.20 1.85
C ASP A 188 6.66 -6.55 2.05
N LEU A 189 6.36 -7.84 2.09
CA LEU A 189 5.00 -8.38 2.05
C LEU A 189 4.68 -9.13 3.34
N GLN A 190 4.26 -8.40 4.37
CA GLN A 190 3.84 -8.97 5.65
C GLN A 190 2.33 -9.21 5.67
N CYS A 191 1.95 -10.49 5.54
CA CYS A 191 0.58 -10.96 5.69
C CYS A 191 0.39 -11.68 7.03
N SER A 192 -0.83 -11.64 7.55
CA SER A 192 -1.17 -12.23 8.85
C SER A 192 -1.51 -13.71 8.70
N ALA A 193 -0.89 -14.55 9.52
CA ALA A 193 -1.21 -15.98 9.59
C ALA A 193 -2.66 -16.26 10.01
N ASP A 194 -3.22 -15.51 10.98
CA ASP A 194 -4.60 -15.70 11.47
C ASP A 194 -5.67 -15.30 10.42
N ALA A 195 -5.33 -14.42 9.48
CA ALA A 195 -6.16 -14.13 8.29
C ALA A 195 -6.10 -15.24 7.23
N GLY A 196 -5.28 -16.27 7.44
CA GLY A 196 -5.01 -17.32 6.48
C GLY A 196 -3.97 -16.94 5.42
N GLY A 197 -3.16 -15.90 5.65
CA GLY A 197 -2.21 -15.38 4.66
C GLY A 197 -2.85 -14.54 3.56
N CYS A 198 -2.01 -13.94 2.70
CA CYS A 198 -2.49 -13.25 1.49
C CYS A 198 -2.47 -14.20 0.30
N ASP A 199 -3.55 -14.26 -0.47
CA ASP A 199 -3.65 -15.08 -1.68
C ASP A 199 -3.74 -14.23 -2.97
N GLY A 200 -3.27 -14.79 -4.08
CA GLY A 200 -3.39 -14.16 -5.40
C GLY A 200 -2.63 -12.84 -5.52
N VAL A 201 -1.45 -12.74 -4.90
CA VAL A 201 -0.51 -11.63 -5.08
C VAL A 201 0.31 -11.86 -6.35
N ASP A 202 0.28 -10.90 -7.27
CA ASP A 202 0.99 -10.92 -8.55
C ASP A 202 1.89 -9.69 -8.65
N ILE A 203 3.20 -9.90 -8.74
CA ILE A 203 4.18 -8.86 -9.04
C ILE A 203 4.93 -9.30 -10.30
N SER A 204 4.67 -8.63 -11.41
CA SER A 204 5.20 -9.03 -12.72
C SER A 204 5.60 -7.85 -13.59
N ASP A 205 6.50 -8.12 -14.55
CA ASP A 205 7.05 -7.13 -15.48
C ASP A 205 7.71 -5.94 -14.76
N ILE A 206 8.71 -6.23 -13.92
CA ILE A 206 9.46 -5.23 -13.15
C ILE A 206 10.80 -4.92 -13.83
N ASP A 207 10.98 -3.68 -14.24
CA ASP A 207 12.20 -3.11 -14.84
C ASP A 207 12.56 -1.78 -14.14
N VAL A 208 12.63 -1.84 -12.81
CA VAL A 208 13.03 -0.70 -11.95
C VAL A 208 14.48 -0.91 -11.52
N VAL A 209 15.37 0.04 -11.78
CA VAL A 209 16.79 -0.10 -11.45
C VAL A 209 17.17 0.64 -10.18
N ILE A 210 18.06 0.04 -9.39
CA ILE A 210 18.60 0.66 -8.18
C ILE A 210 19.55 1.80 -8.59
N VAL A 211 19.30 3.00 -8.06
CA VAL A 211 20.19 4.14 -8.28
C VAL A 211 21.56 3.83 -7.69
N ASP A 212 22.61 4.26 -8.40
CA ASP A 212 24.00 4.14 -7.95
C ASP A 212 24.57 2.70 -7.94
N ILE A 213 23.79 1.68 -8.35
CA ILE A 213 24.27 0.29 -8.57
C ILE A 213 24.15 -0.12 -10.04
N ASN A 214 24.89 0.59 -10.90
CA ASN A 214 25.17 0.25 -12.31
C ASN A 214 24.01 -0.41 -13.11
N GLY A 215 22.78 0.12 -13.02
CA GLY A 215 21.63 -0.38 -13.80
C GLY A 215 21.10 -1.75 -13.38
N THR A 216 21.41 -2.21 -12.17
CA THR A 216 20.87 -3.45 -11.59
C THR A 216 19.37 -3.28 -11.37
N VAL A 217 18.56 -4.15 -11.97
CA VAL A 217 17.12 -4.23 -11.68
C VAL A 217 16.94 -4.65 -10.23
N VAL A 218 16.11 -3.94 -9.49
CA VAL A 218 15.80 -4.25 -8.10
C VAL A 218 15.12 -5.62 -8.01
N SER A 219 15.57 -6.43 -7.08
CA SER A 219 15.05 -7.76 -6.76
C SER A 219 14.89 -7.85 -5.25
N GLY A 220 14.61 -9.04 -4.73
CA GLY A 220 14.41 -9.27 -3.31
C GLY A 220 12.96 -9.03 -2.90
N TYR A 221 12.37 -10.07 -2.34
CA TYR A 221 10.95 -10.16 -2.03
C TYR A 221 10.81 -10.76 -0.63
N GLU A 222 10.94 -9.90 0.37
CA GLU A 222 10.70 -10.29 1.77
C GLU A 222 9.21 -10.59 1.94
N CYS A 223 8.89 -11.78 2.45
CA CYS A 223 7.51 -12.23 2.59
C CYS A 223 7.25 -12.86 3.95
N SER A 224 6.03 -12.68 4.45
CA SER A 224 5.48 -13.46 5.55
C SER A 224 4.04 -13.85 5.19
N ASN A 225 3.74 -15.15 5.21
CA ASN A 225 2.41 -15.71 4.91
C ASN A 225 1.81 -15.29 3.54
N VAL A 226 2.64 -15.09 2.51
CA VAL A 226 2.17 -14.89 1.13
C VAL A 226 1.98 -16.25 0.46
N LEU A 227 0.78 -16.51 -0.05
CA LEU A 227 0.40 -17.81 -0.60
C LEU A 227 0.49 -17.82 -2.12
N GLU A 228 1.30 -18.76 -2.64
CA GLU A 228 1.44 -19.04 -4.07
C GLU A 228 1.64 -17.76 -4.93
N PRO A 229 2.65 -16.91 -4.62
CA PRO A 229 2.87 -15.66 -5.34
C PRO A 229 3.12 -15.91 -6.84
N THR A 230 2.65 -14.98 -7.66
CA THR A 230 2.83 -15.02 -9.12
C THR A 230 3.83 -13.94 -9.56
N GLY A 231 4.76 -14.31 -10.44
CA GLY A 231 5.72 -13.38 -11.05
C GLY A 231 6.98 -13.11 -10.21
N PHE A 232 7.01 -13.58 -8.95
CA PHE A 232 8.18 -13.52 -8.07
C PHE A 232 8.25 -14.76 -7.18
N VAL A 233 9.38 -14.93 -6.50
CA VAL A 233 9.60 -15.93 -5.46
C VAL A 233 9.96 -15.15 -4.21
N CYS A 234 9.33 -15.49 -3.09
CA CYS A 234 9.71 -14.92 -1.80
C CYS A 234 11.14 -15.35 -1.47
N ASP A 235 11.93 -14.43 -0.95
CA ASP A 235 13.24 -14.79 -0.42
C ASP A 235 12.99 -15.73 0.77
N ASP A 236 13.64 -16.89 0.76
CA ASP A 236 13.52 -17.84 1.87
C ASP A 236 14.10 -17.14 3.12
N ASP A 237 13.35 -17.15 4.22
CA ASP A 237 13.95 -17.02 5.55
C ASP A 237 14.83 -18.27 5.71
N ASP A 238 16.07 -18.24 5.22
CA ASP A 238 17.13 -19.18 5.58
C ASP A 238 17.45 -18.97 7.08
N ASP A 239 16.49 -19.29 7.95
CA ASP A 239 16.76 -19.66 9.33
C ASP A 239 17.36 -21.06 9.26
N ASP A 240 18.68 -21.09 9.48
CA ASP A 240 19.56 -22.24 9.69
C ASP A 240 18.90 -23.40 10.50
N ASP A 241 18.18 -24.30 9.84
CA ASP A 241 17.79 -25.62 10.39
C ASP A 241 18.62 -26.76 9.76
N ASP A 242 19.87 -26.47 9.39
CA ASP A 242 20.89 -27.43 8.94
C ASP A 242 22.17 -27.33 9.79
N GLU A 243 22.06 -27.59 11.10
CA GLU A 243 23.15 -28.23 11.84
C GLU A 243 22.63 -29.47 12.60
N GLU A 244 22.49 -30.57 11.87
CA GLU A 244 22.80 -31.89 12.44
C GLU A 244 24.29 -31.94 12.83
N VAL A 245 24.62 -31.98 14.13
CA VAL A 245 25.58 -32.93 14.76
C VAL A 245 25.25 -33.13 16.25
#